data_AF-A0A5P9D5F7-F1
#
_entry.id   AF-A0A5P9D5F7-F1
#
_cell.length_a   1.000
_cell.length_b   1.000
_cell.length_c   1.000
_cell.angle_alpha   90.00
_cell.angle_beta   90.00
_cell.angle_gamma   90.00
#
_symmetry.space_group_name_H-M   'P 1'
#
loop_
_entity.id
_entity.type
_entity.pdbx_description
1 polymer ?
#
loop_
_entity_poly.entity_id
_entity_poly.type
_entity_poly.pdbx_seq_one_letter_code
_entity_poly.pdbx_strand_id
1 'polypeptide(L)'
;MLNRNKASTASLVSAALIILVALILPAKAEERRIALVIGNAAYSNVTPLDNPLNDAELMASSLEAVGFEVILVTEATQLEMVQSIASFGSKLRDAGEDATGLFYYAGHGVQSFGSNFLLPVDIALNDAADLSLVGVPAQAVLWQMFSAKNRTNIVILDACRNNPFTTIADLNDNGLAEMKAPKGTFLSYSTAPGEIAIDGVGSNSPFTEALAQRMSEPGLPVEALFKKVRVDVLSKTGGLQTPWDTSSLTTDFQFVAAEAPPAQLLQMRQLWDSVRLSRDPVQILLFLRANPDSVFTKDARALLQELMLEELQAEAQKPAPDVETAKQPEPAVQPEPVSPGQTERDLIEEARKTGSAEAYENYLSAYPEGAFAELARLELQSIETNAQRTDPISDPQPVVTQEPQQPEPDQETRITFNAPLGIGDAEIATRSIAQLIQGSPRFPPIEGLPEDAWKNKSCASCHQWEQDNLCEQAQTYLKENSEAADKAHPYGGGFKSALRDWARSGCE
;
A
#
# COMPACT_ATOMS: atom_id res chain seq x y z
N MET A 1 -62.30 -20.08 28.96
CA MET A 1 -62.18 -19.16 27.81
C MET A 1 -60.89 -18.38 27.95
N LEU A 2 -60.05 -18.46 26.93
CA LEU A 2 -59.05 -17.49 26.46
C LEU A 2 -58.10 -16.75 27.43
N ASN A 3 -56.82 -17.07 27.25
CA ASN A 3 -55.77 -16.15 26.75
C ASN A 3 -55.16 -15.11 27.72
N ARG A 4 -53.85 -15.21 27.98
CA ARG A 4 -52.87 -14.18 27.56
C ARG A 4 -51.41 -14.48 27.95
N ASN A 5 -50.55 -14.30 26.95
CA ASN A 5 -49.19 -13.74 26.97
C ASN A 5 -47.99 -14.65 27.32
N LYS A 6 -47.45 -15.29 26.28
CA LYS A 6 -46.01 -15.56 26.13
C LYS A 6 -45.39 -14.51 25.19
N ALA A 7 -44.46 -13.71 25.71
CA ALA A 7 -43.43 -12.94 24.99
C ALA A 7 -42.57 -12.29 26.09
N SER A 8 -41.25 -12.12 26.05
CA SER A 8 -40.15 -12.47 25.16
C SER A 8 -38.92 -12.11 26.00
N THR A 9 -38.12 -13.08 26.44
CA THR A 9 -36.90 -12.85 27.27
C THR A 9 -35.66 -13.50 26.67
N ALA A 10 -35.58 -13.57 25.36
CA ALA A 10 -34.46 -14.19 24.65
C ALA A 10 -33.97 -13.28 23.51
N SER A 11 -33.36 -12.14 23.84
CA SER A 11 -32.57 -11.36 22.85
C SER A 11 -31.52 -10.40 23.43
N LEU A 12 -31.40 -10.26 24.75
CA LEU A 12 -30.45 -9.29 25.33
C LEU A 12 -29.11 -9.90 25.81
N VAL A 13 -28.95 -11.23 25.78
CA VAL A 13 -27.72 -11.88 26.28
C VAL A 13 -26.67 -12.13 25.17
N SER A 14 -27.07 -12.15 23.89
CA SER A 14 -26.14 -12.47 22.79
C SER A 14 -25.32 -11.27 22.29
N ALA A 15 -25.77 -10.02 22.50
CA ALA A 15 -25.03 -8.84 22.06
C ALA A 15 -23.87 -8.45 23.00
N ALA A 16 -23.95 -8.79 24.29
CA ALA A 16 -22.89 -8.50 25.26
C ALA A 16 -21.72 -9.49 25.19
N LEU A 17 -21.92 -10.70 24.66
CA LEU A 17 -20.89 -11.73 24.56
C LEU A 17 -20.01 -11.58 23.31
N ILE A 18 -20.51 -10.91 22.25
CA ILE A 18 -19.74 -10.68 21.02
C ILE A 18 -18.84 -9.44 21.14
N ILE A 19 -19.17 -8.49 22.04
CA ILE A 19 -18.34 -7.30 22.28
C ILE A 19 -17.18 -7.59 23.27
N LEU A 20 -17.25 -8.66 24.06
CA LEU A 20 -16.21 -8.99 25.06
C LEU A 20 -15.10 -9.94 24.55
N VAL A 21 -15.15 -10.40 23.30
CA VAL A 21 -14.12 -11.30 22.72
C VAL A 21 -13.09 -10.57 21.86
N ALA A 22 -13.29 -9.28 21.56
CA ALA A 22 -12.41 -8.50 20.69
C ALA A 22 -11.25 -7.76 21.38
N LEU A 23 -11.03 -7.95 22.68
CA LEU A 23 -10.03 -7.19 23.47
C LEU A 23 -8.88 -8.03 24.06
N ILE A 24 -8.74 -9.29 23.67
CA ILE A 24 -7.57 -10.10 24.01
C ILE A 24 -6.79 -10.39 22.73
N LEU A 25 -6.29 -9.35 22.09
CA LEU A 25 -5.11 -9.52 21.26
C LEU A 25 -3.97 -9.82 22.24
N PRO A 26 -3.25 -10.95 22.11
CA PRO A 26 -2.03 -11.13 22.89
C PRO A 26 -1.14 -9.93 22.56
N ALA A 27 -0.80 -9.12 23.57
CA ALA A 27 0.30 -8.20 23.44
C ALA A 27 1.47 -9.06 22.93
N LYS A 28 2.01 -8.75 21.75
CA LYS A 28 3.24 -9.40 21.31
C LYS A 28 4.23 -9.20 22.45
N ALA A 29 4.65 -10.30 23.07
CA ALA A 29 5.69 -10.24 24.08
C ALA A 29 6.88 -9.54 23.43
N GLU A 30 7.30 -8.43 24.04
CA GLU A 30 8.42 -7.66 23.56
C GLU A 30 9.65 -8.58 23.53
N GLU A 31 10.29 -8.70 22.37
CA GLU A 31 11.47 -9.56 22.19
C GLU A 31 12.52 -9.17 23.23
N ARG A 32 12.81 -10.08 24.18
CA ARG A 32 13.81 -9.82 25.22
C ARG A 32 15.19 -9.81 24.59
N ARG A 33 15.86 -8.66 24.65
CA ARG A 33 17.20 -8.45 24.11
C ARG A 33 18.17 -8.27 25.27
N ILE A 34 19.17 -9.14 25.37
CA ILE A 34 20.16 -9.10 26.46
C ILE A 34 21.55 -9.04 25.83
N ALA A 35 22.38 -8.12 26.30
CA ALA A 35 23.76 -8.01 25.86
C ALA A 35 24.75 -8.16 27.02
N LEU A 36 25.88 -8.81 26.77
CA LEU A 36 27.07 -8.74 27.60
C LEU A 36 28.16 -8.01 26.82
N VAL A 37 28.65 -6.90 27.38
CA VAL A 37 29.66 -6.04 26.80
C VAL A 37 30.86 -6.02 27.73
N ILE A 38 32.03 -6.42 27.23
CA ILE A 38 33.27 -6.45 28.00
C ILE A 38 34.33 -5.57 27.33
N GLY A 39 34.93 -4.66 28.08
CA GLY A 39 36.05 -3.81 27.63
C GLY A 39 37.24 -3.92 28.57
N ASN A 40 38.38 -4.39 28.07
CA ASN A 40 39.62 -4.53 28.83
C ASN A 40 40.75 -3.73 28.18
N ALA A 41 41.36 -2.81 28.95
CA ALA A 41 42.39 -1.90 28.46
C ALA A 41 43.60 -1.82 29.41
N ALA A 42 43.38 -1.79 30.72
CA ALA A 42 44.39 -1.59 31.76
C ALA A 42 45.09 -2.90 32.18
N TYR A 43 45.71 -3.58 31.23
CA TYR A 43 46.43 -4.83 31.48
C TYR A 43 47.65 -4.64 32.40
N SER A 44 47.79 -5.52 33.40
CA SER A 44 48.86 -5.40 34.40
C SER A 44 50.22 -5.94 33.92
N ASN A 45 50.22 -7.02 33.13
CA ASN A 45 51.45 -7.73 32.72
C ASN A 45 51.71 -7.71 31.21
N VAL A 46 50.83 -7.09 30.43
CA VAL A 46 50.98 -6.92 28.98
C VAL A 46 50.70 -5.48 28.58
N THR A 47 51.06 -5.11 27.35
CA THR A 47 50.86 -3.75 26.84
C THR A 47 49.39 -3.32 26.96
N PRO A 48 49.09 -2.21 27.66
CA PRO A 48 47.76 -1.64 27.71
C PRO A 48 47.24 -1.21 26.32
N LEU A 49 45.93 -1.07 26.20
CA LEU A 49 45.25 -0.55 25.00
C LEU A 49 44.55 0.77 25.33
N ASP A 50 44.43 1.67 24.36
CA ASP A 50 43.89 3.01 24.62
C ASP A 50 42.35 3.06 24.52
N ASN A 51 41.78 2.35 23.54
CA ASN A 51 40.37 2.50 23.16
C ASN A 51 39.35 1.47 23.72
N PRO A 52 39.68 0.25 24.19
CA PRO A 52 38.68 -0.75 24.55
C PRO A 52 37.64 -0.32 25.59
N LEU A 53 38.00 0.56 26.53
CA LEU A 53 37.07 1.07 27.53
C LEU A 53 36.00 1.98 26.88
N ASN A 54 36.44 2.94 26.06
CA ASN A 54 35.56 3.82 25.32
C ASN A 54 34.68 3.02 24.34
N ASP A 55 35.27 2.03 23.67
CA ASP A 55 34.58 1.14 22.75
C ASP A 55 33.43 0.39 23.44
N ALA A 56 33.68 -0.16 24.62
CA ALA A 56 32.67 -0.86 25.42
C ALA A 56 31.56 0.08 25.91
N GLU A 57 31.89 1.29 26.36
CA GLU A 57 30.89 2.29 26.78
C GLU A 57 30.02 2.78 25.60
N LEU A 58 30.63 3.05 24.45
CA LEU A 58 29.92 3.42 23.23
C LEU A 58 28.98 2.29 22.78
N MET A 59 29.46 1.04 22.84
CA MET A 59 28.66 -0.11 22.46
C MET A 59 27.50 -0.34 23.42
N ALA A 60 27.73 -0.26 24.73
CA ALA A 60 26.69 -0.39 25.74
C ALA A 60 25.59 0.65 25.54
N SER A 61 25.93 1.93 25.44
CA SER A 61 24.96 3.01 25.23
C SER A 61 24.20 2.87 23.89
N SER A 62 24.88 2.43 22.83
CA SER A 62 24.25 2.20 21.52
C SER A 62 23.26 1.03 21.56
N LEU A 63 23.60 -0.04 22.27
CA LEU A 63 22.75 -1.22 22.45
C LEU A 63 21.52 -0.91 23.33
N GLU A 64 21.71 -0.17 24.41
CA GLU A 64 20.60 0.33 25.24
C GLU A 64 19.62 1.18 24.43
N ALA A 65 20.14 2.07 23.57
CA ALA A 65 19.32 2.92 22.71
C ALA A 65 18.46 2.14 21.71
N VAL A 66 18.86 0.91 21.35
CA VAL A 66 18.09 0.01 20.46
C VAL A 66 17.40 -1.14 21.21
N GLY A 67 17.23 -0.99 22.52
CA GLY A 67 16.36 -1.82 23.35
C GLY A 67 16.98 -3.06 23.98
N PHE A 68 18.31 -3.14 24.09
CA PHE A 68 18.97 -4.20 24.85
C PHE A 68 19.04 -3.88 26.35
N GLU A 69 18.84 -4.92 27.17
CA GLU A 69 19.31 -4.94 28.56
C GLU A 69 20.81 -5.26 28.55
N VAL A 70 21.65 -4.28 28.90
CA VAL A 70 23.11 -4.43 28.81
C VAL A 70 23.74 -4.76 30.16
N ILE A 71 24.62 -5.76 30.17
CA ILE A 71 25.55 -6.09 31.25
C ILE A 71 26.92 -5.57 30.80
N LEU A 72 27.29 -4.38 31.24
CA LEU A 72 28.60 -3.79 30.96
C LEU A 72 29.61 -4.21 32.05
N VAL A 73 30.75 -4.74 31.63
CA VAL A 73 31.87 -5.09 32.50
C VAL A 73 33.15 -4.51 31.92
N THR A 74 33.88 -3.75 32.72
CA THR A 74 35.11 -3.07 32.30
C THR A 74 36.27 -3.49 33.18
N GLU A 75 37.45 -3.60 32.60
CA GLU A 75 38.68 -4.01 33.30
C GLU A 75 38.53 -5.32 34.07
N ALA A 76 37.89 -6.30 33.42
CA ALA A 76 37.49 -7.55 34.04
C ALA A 76 38.68 -8.47 34.28
N THR A 77 38.80 -8.97 35.50
CA THR A 77 39.65 -10.12 35.85
C THR A 77 39.11 -11.41 35.24
N GLN A 78 39.93 -12.48 35.24
CA GLN A 78 39.50 -13.78 34.73
C GLN A 78 38.20 -14.26 35.41
N LEU A 79 38.13 -14.13 36.73
CA LEU A 79 36.98 -14.56 37.52
C LEU A 79 35.72 -13.76 37.15
N GLU A 80 35.83 -12.44 37.03
CA GLU A 80 34.70 -11.57 36.67
C GLU A 80 34.20 -11.86 35.26
N MET A 81 35.10 -12.09 34.29
CA MET A 81 34.71 -12.49 32.94
C MET A 81 33.92 -13.81 32.96
N VAL A 82 34.43 -14.84 33.63
CA VAL A 82 33.78 -16.16 33.72
C VAL A 82 32.41 -16.05 34.39
N GLN A 83 32.32 -15.31 35.50
CA GLN A 83 31.06 -15.08 36.21
C GLN A 83 30.05 -14.31 35.36
N SER A 84 30.50 -13.28 34.63
CA SER A 84 29.64 -12.46 33.78
C SER A 84 29.12 -13.24 32.58
N ILE A 85 29.95 -14.09 31.96
CA ILE A 85 29.54 -15.00 30.88
C ILE A 85 28.50 -16.01 31.40
N ALA A 86 28.71 -16.58 32.60
CA ALA A 86 27.75 -17.49 33.20
C ALA A 86 26.42 -16.81 33.55
N SER A 87 26.47 -15.58 34.09
CA SER A 87 25.29 -14.77 34.40
C SER A 87 24.50 -14.41 33.14
N PHE A 88 25.20 -13.98 32.09
CA PHE A 88 24.63 -13.70 30.77
C PHE A 88 23.90 -14.92 30.20
N GLY A 89 24.54 -16.09 30.21
CA GLY A 89 23.91 -17.33 29.78
C GLY A 89 22.68 -17.70 30.62
N SER A 90 22.69 -17.44 31.92
CA SER A 90 21.53 -17.67 32.79
C SER A 90 20.37 -16.76 32.43
N LYS A 91 20.62 -15.46 32.30
CA LYS A 91 19.59 -14.49 31.91
C LYS A 91 18.97 -14.80 30.54
N LEU A 92 19.78 -15.26 29.58
CA LEU A 92 19.27 -15.70 28.28
C LEU A 92 18.35 -16.92 28.38
N ARG A 93 18.72 -17.93 29.19
CA ARG A 93 17.86 -19.09 29.45
C ARG A 93 16.53 -18.67 30.08
N ASP A 94 16.58 -17.74 31.04
CA ASP A 94 15.41 -17.25 31.75
C ASP A 94 14.50 -16.39 30.85
N ALA A 95 15.07 -15.72 29.83
CA ALA A 95 14.34 -14.90 28.87
C ALA A 95 13.52 -15.71 27.84
N GLY A 96 13.82 -17.00 27.67
CA GLY A 96 13.07 -17.91 26.80
C GLY A 96 13.54 -17.98 25.35
N GLU A 97 12.86 -18.80 24.56
CA GLU A 97 13.29 -19.17 23.21
C GLU A 97 13.25 -18.00 22.21
N ASP A 98 12.39 -16.99 22.42
CA ASP A 98 12.29 -15.82 21.54
C ASP A 98 13.37 -14.76 21.77
N ALA A 99 14.21 -14.93 22.80
CA ALA A 99 15.19 -13.91 23.19
C ALA A 99 16.32 -13.74 22.15
N THR A 100 16.87 -12.53 22.11
CA THR A 100 18.10 -12.22 21.37
C THR A 100 19.23 -12.00 22.36
N GLY A 101 20.32 -12.75 22.19
CA GLY A 101 21.56 -12.58 22.94
C GLY A 101 22.62 -11.89 22.10
N LEU A 102 23.31 -10.91 22.69
CA LEU A 102 24.47 -10.27 22.08
C LEU A 102 25.68 -10.30 23.01
N PHE A 103 26.82 -10.71 22.49
CA PHE A 103 28.10 -10.59 23.18
C PHE A 103 29.02 -9.67 22.40
N TYR A 104 29.61 -8.70 23.09
CA TYR A 104 30.63 -7.82 22.55
C TYR A 104 31.86 -7.85 23.45
N TYR A 105 33.04 -7.96 22.83
CA TYR A 105 34.32 -7.86 23.53
C TYR A 105 35.27 -6.92 22.79
N ALA A 106 35.85 -5.97 23.54
CA ALA A 106 36.98 -5.15 23.10
C ALA A 106 38.17 -5.37 24.04
N GLY A 107 39.34 -5.64 23.47
CA GLY A 107 40.57 -5.85 24.22
C GLY A 107 41.55 -6.79 23.50
N HIS A 108 42.55 -7.29 24.23
CA HIS A 108 43.46 -8.29 23.70
C HIS A 108 42.75 -9.64 23.54
N GLY A 109 42.97 -10.27 22.39
CA GLY A 109 42.58 -11.63 22.11
C GLY A 109 43.70 -12.32 21.36
N VAL A 110 43.97 -13.57 21.73
CA VAL A 110 45.04 -14.37 21.14
C VAL A 110 44.49 -15.73 20.72
N GLN A 111 45.18 -16.38 19.78
CA GLN A 111 44.89 -17.76 19.42
C GLN A 111 46.01 -18.69 19.88
N SER A 112 45.64 -19.92 20.23
CA SER A 112 46.58 -21.01 20.48
C SER A 112 45.96 -22.32 20.02
N PHE A 113 46.68 -23.09 19.21
CA PHE A 113 46.23 -24.36 18.63
C PHE A 113 44.82 -24.29 17.99
N GLY A 114 44.52 -23.18 17.30
CA GLY A 114 43.23 -22.95 16.65
C GLY A 114 42.06 -22.58 17.59
N SER A 115 42.33 -22.33 18.86
CA SER A 115 41.36 -21.85 19.85
C SER A 115 41.61 -20.40 20.21
N ASN A 116 40.54 -19.62 20.28
CA ASN A 116 40.58 -18.20 20.64
C ASN A 116 40.40 -17.97 22.13
N PHE A 117 41.23 -17.10 22.70
CA PHE A 117 41.18 -16.70 24.10
C PHE A 117 41.03 -15.18 24.21
N LEU A 118 40.09 -14.76 25.04
CA LEU A 118 39.91 -13.37 25.48
C LEU A 118 40.79 -13.17 26.73
N LEU A 119 41.57 -12.10 26.76
CA LEU A 119 42.51 -11.85 27.85
C LEU A 119 41.90 -10.97 28.95
N PRO A 120 41.89 -11.44 30.21
CA PRO A 120 41.53 -10.61 31.35
C PRO A 120 42.65 -9.62 31.69
N VAL A 121 42.33 -8.55 32.45
CA VAL A 121 43.33 -7.51 32.79
C VAL A 121 44.44 -7.99 33.72
N ASP A 122 44.14 -9.03 34.51
CA ASP A 122 45.06 -9.68 35.45
C ASP A 122 45.83 -10.85 34.81
N ILE A 123 45.76 -11.00 33.48
CA ILE A 123 46.47 -12.06 32.76
C ILE A 123 47.95 -12.05 33.12
N ALA A 124 48.47 -13.21 33.51
CA ALA A 124 49.90 -13.43 33.76
C ALA A 124 50.28 -14.77 33.13
N LEU A 125 51.17 -14.72 32.14
CA LEU A 125 51.50 -15.88 31.32
C LEU A 125 53.03 -16.05 31.25
N ASN A 126 53.51 -17.25 31.57
CA ASN A 126 54.92 -17.62 31.42
C ASN A 126 55.15 -18.54 30.24
N ASP A 127 54.21 -19.46 29.98
CA ASP A 127 54.26 -20.45 28.92
C ASP A 127 52.92 -20.50 28.15
N ALA A 128 52.97 -20.89 26.87
CA ALA A 128 51.78 -21.02 26.04
C ALA A 128 50.75 -22.01 26.60
N ALA A 129 51.21 -23.09 27.26
CA ALA A 129 50.34 -24.10 27.83
C ALA A 129 49.44 -23.55 28.95
N ASP A 130 49.90 -22.52 29.66
CA ASP A 130 49.18 -21.90 30.76
C ASP A 130 47.99 -21.08 30.27
N LEU A 131 47.92 -20.72 28.97
CA LEU A 131 46.87 -19.86 28.43
C LEU A 131 45.47 -20.45 28.65
N SER A 132 45.36 -21.77 28.61
CA SER A 132 44.11 -22.48 28.89
C SER A 132 43.63 -22.38 30.35
N LEU A 133 44.55 -22.05 31.26
CA LEU A 133 44.30 -21.95 32.70
C LEU A 133 43.98 -20.52 33.12
N VAL A 134 44.61 -19.51 32.48
CA VAL A 134 44.50 -18.09 32.87
C VAL A 134 43.74 -17.22 31.87
N GLY A 135 43.62 -17.64 30.60
CA GLY A 135 42.78 -16.98 29.60
C GLY A 135 41.32 -17.42 29.70
N VAL A 136 40.43 -16.69 29.00
CA VAL A 136 39.02 -17.06 28.89
C VAL A 136 38.73 -17.54 27.47
N PRO A 137 38.38 -18.82 27.24
CA PRO A 137 38.07 -19.30 25.90
C PRO A 137 36.87 -18.56 25.30
N ALA A 138 37.02 -17.94 24.13
CA ALA A 138 35.91 -17.25 23.45
C ALA A 138 34.76 -18.22 23.13
N GLN A 139 35.08 -19.49 22.91
CA GLN A 139 34.12 -20.56 22.70
C GLN A 139 33.16 -20.75 23.89
N ALA A 140 33.55 -20.39 25.11
CA ALA A 140 32.68 -20.48 26.29
C ALA A 140 31.42 -19.61 26.14
N VAL A 141 31.54 -18.44 25.50
CA VAL A 141 30.41 -17.55 25.20
C VAL A 141 29.43 -18.24 24.25
N LEU A 142 29.94 -18.80 23.14
CA LEU A 142 29.14 -19.53 22.16
C LEU A 142 28.40 -20.71 22.80
N TRP A 143 29.02 -21.41 23.76
CA TRP A 143 28.36 -22.49 24.48
C TRP A 143 27.25 -22.01 25.42
N GLN A 144 27.43 -20.88 26.12
CA GLN A 144 26.38 -20.30 26.95
C GLN A 144 25.17 -19.89 26.12
N MET A 145 25.42 -19.22 24.99
CA MET A 145 24.38 -18.81 24.03
C MET A 145 23.68 -20.01 23.39
N PHE A 146 24.43 -21.03 22.95
CA PHE A 146 23.84 -22.25 22.41
C PHE A 146 22.97 -22.99 23.44
N SER A 147 23.44 -23.09 24.68
CA SER A 147 22.68 -23.71 25.76
C SER A 147 21.41 -22.95 26.12
N ALA A 148 21.32 -21.66 25.78
CA ALA A 148 20.14 -20.85 26.04
C ALA A 148 18.96 -21.19 25.12
N LYS A 149 19.21 -21.82 23.96
CA LYS A 149 18.19 -22.20 22.97
C LYS A 149 17.31 -21.02 22.52
N ASN A 150 17.84 -19.81 22.64
CA ASN A 150 17.20 -18.61 22.17
C ASN A 150 17.36 -18.47 20.65
N ARG A 151 16.48 -17.68 20.04
CA ARG A 151 16.29 -17.61 18.58
C ARG A 151 17.48 -17.03 17.84
N THR A 152 18.10 -15.99 18.42
CA THR A 152 19.14 -15.19 17.75
C THR A 152 20.31 -14.95 18.70
N ASN A 153 21.51 -15.31 18.25
CA ASN A 153 22.75 -15.02 18.95
C ASN A 153 23.66 -14.16 18.07
N ILE A 154 24.24 -13.11 18.63
CA ILE A 154 25.17 -12.20 17.95
C ILE A 154 26.45 -12.13 18.77
N VAL A 155 27.58 -12.46 18.18
CA VAL A 155 28.90 -12.41 18.85
C VAL A 155 29.80 -11.49 18.05
N ILE A 156 30.34 -10.48 18.70
CA ILE A 156 31.17 -9.44 18.08
C ILE A 156 32.48 -9.37 18.84
N LEU A 157 33.58 -9.62 18.13
CA LEU A 157 34.93 -9.61 18.70
C LEU A 157 35.71 -8.46 18.08
N ASP A 158 35.84 -7.36 18.83
CA ASP A 158 36.77 -6.27 18.54
C ASP A 158 38.11 -6.48 19.26
N ALA A 159 38.67 -7.66 19.00
CA ALA A 159 39.97 -8.11 19.48
C ALA A 159 40.93 -8.28 18.28
N CYS A 160 42.16 -8.75 18.51
CA CYS A 160 43.24 -8.89 17.52
C CYS A 160 44.11 -7.64 17.28
N ARG A 161 44.24 -6.72 18.24
CA ARG A 161 44.98 -5.46 18.00
C ARG A 161 46.49 -5.68 17.96
N ASN A 162 47.05 -6.36 18.95
CA ASN A 162 48.44 -6.82 18.93
C ASN A 162 48.52 -8.07 19.79
N ASN A 163 49.23 -9.12 19.36
CA ASN A 163 49.53 -10.22 20.26
C ASN A 163 50.60 -9.75 21.27
N PRO A 164 50.32 -9.68 22.58
CA PRO A 164 51.30 -9.19 23.54
C PRO A 164 52.37 -10.24 23.92
N PHE A 165 52.23 -11.49 23.47
CA PHE A 165 53.05 -12.62 23.88
C PHE A 165 54.00 -13.11 22.78
N THR A 166 54.44 -12.24 21.86
CA THR A 166 55.30 -12.61 20.71
C THR A 166 56.67 -13.19 21.08
N THR A 167 57.06 -13.15 22.36
CA THR A 167 58.31 -13.74 22.86
C THR A 167 58.10 -15.14 23.44
N ILE A 168 56.85 -15.58 23.64
CA ILE A 168 56.51 -16.90 24.15
C ILE A 168 56.39 -17.84 22.95
N ALA A 169 57.15 -18.94 22.97
CA ALA A 169 57.06 -19.96 21.93
C ALA A 169 55.61 -20.47 21.80
N ASP A 170 55.18 -20.78 20.57
CA ASP A 170 53.83 -21.27 20.27
C ASP A 170 52.67 -20.27 20.51
N LEU A 171 52.96 -18.99 20.78
CA LEU A 171 52.00 -17.88 20.80
C LEU A 171 52.41 -16.73 19.87
N ASN A 172 53.01 -17.04 18.72
CA ASN A 172 53.50 -16.03 17.77
C ASN A 172 52.50 -15.68 16.67
N ASP A 173 51.35 -16.36 16.64
CA ASP A 173 50.32 -16.10 15.64
C ASP A 173 49.62 -14.77 15.93
N ASN A 174 49.40 -14.00 14.86
CA ASN A 174 48.58 -12.79 14.92
C ASN A 174 47.13 -13.12 14.65
N GLY A 175 46.25 -12.23 15.09
CA GLY A 175 44.81 -12.37 14.87
C GLY A 175 44.18 -13.51 15.66
N LEU A 176 42.86 -13.66 15.45
CA LEU A 176 42.08 -14.77 15.97
C LEU A 176 41.89 -15.83 14.89
N ALA A 177 41.77 -17.08 15.34
CA ALA A 177 41.33 -18.20 14.52
C ALA A 177 39.86 -18.02 14.11
N GLU A 178 39.48 -18.61 12.98
CA GLU A 178 38.07 -18.71 12.63
C GLU A 178 37.35 -19.72 13.54
N MET A 179 36.33 -19.26 14.28
CA MET A 179 35.47 -20.12 15.09
C MET A 179 34.24 -20.61 14.33
N LYS A 180 33.83 -21.85 14.58
CA LYS A 180 32.57 -22.41 14.08
C LYS A 180 31.44 -22.10 15.06
N ALA A 181 30.60 -21.15 14.71
CA ALA A 181 29.43 -20.80 15.50
C ALA A 181 28.30 -21.84 15.35
N PRO A 182 27.56 -22.16 16.42
CA PRO A 182 26.34 -22.98 16.34
C PRO A 182 25.25 -22.33 15.45
N LYS A 183 24.23 -23.10 15.07
CA LYS A 183 23.07 -22.57 14.32
C LYS A 183 22.38 -21.44 15.08
N GLY A 184 21.83 -20.46 14.35
CA GLY A 184 21.19 -19.30 14.97
C GLY A 184 22.18 -18.29 15.54
N THR A 185 23.42 -18.28 15.05
CA THR A 185 24.47 -17.35 15.50
C THR A 185 25.03 -16.52 14.33
N PHE A 186 25.13 -15.22 14.54
CA PHE A 186 25.93 -14.29 13.75
C PHE A 186 27.23 -14.00 14.50
N LEU A 187 28.37 -14.26 13.87
CA LEU A 187 29.69 -14.06 14.46
C LEU A 187 30.47 -13.06 13.61
N SER A 188 30.95 -11.98 14.23
CA SER A 188 31.72 -10.93 13.58
C SER A 188 33.04 -10.67 14.30
N TYR A 189 34.06 -10.38 13.50
CA TYR A 189 35.40 -9.99 13.91
C TYR A 189 35.68 -8.59 13.35
N SER A 190 36.35 -7.74 14.13
CA SER A 190 36.71 -6.39 13.67
C SER A 190 37.74 -6.38 12.54
N THR A 191 38.43 -7.51 12.29
CA THR A 191 39.36 -7.74 11.18
C THR A 191 39.25 -9.17 10.66
N ALA A 192 39.90 -9.50 9.55
CA ALA A 192 39.89 -10.84 8.98
C ALA A 192 40.62 -11.85 9.90
N PRO A 193 40.23 -13.13 9.93
CA PRO A 193 40.96 -14.14 10.70
C PRO A 193 42.46 -14.15 10.33
N GLY A 194 43.32 -14.17 11.35
CA GLY A 194 44.78 -14.07 11.18
C GLY A 194 45.33 -12.66 10.95
N GLU A 195 44.48 -11.65 10.70
CA GLU A 195 44.88 -10.25 10.55
C GLU A 195 44.76 -9.48 11.87
N ILE A 196 45.32 -8.27 11.88
CA ILE A 196 45.33 -7.37 13.03
C ILE A 196 44.25 -6.28 12.89
N ALA A 197 43.61 -5.92 13.99
CA ALA A 197 42.68 -4.80 14.08
C ALA A 197 43.44 -3.53 14.52
N ILE A 198 43.09 -2.38 13.94
CA ILE A 198 43.75 -1.11 14.28
C ILE A 198 42.99 -0.47 15.44
N ASP A 199 43.74 -0.02 16.46
CA ASP A 199 43.16 0.67 17.63
C ASP A 199 42.47 1.98 17.25
N GLY A 200 43.03 2.71 16.27
CA GLY A 200 42.54 4.00 15.79
C GLY A 200 43.37 5.16 16.32
N VAL A 201 43.04 6.38 15.87
CA VAL A 201 43.63 7.64 16.38
C VAL A 201 42.62 8.52 17.12
N GLY A 202 41.34 8.12 17.09
CA GLY A 202 40.26 8.77 17.83
C GLY A 202 39.99 8.08 19.15
N SER A 203 38.91 8.49 19.83
CA SER A 203 38.51 7.93 21.12
C SER A 203 37.97 6.49 21.05
N ASN A 204 37.64 5.99 19.86
CA ASN A 204 37.08 4.65 19.65
C ASN A 204 37.75 4.00 18.44
N SER A 205 37.68 2.67 18.35
CA SER A 205 38.15 1.91 17.20
C SER A 205 37.32 2.22 15.96
N PRO A 206 37.93 2.17 14.75
CA PRO A 206 37.20 2.39 13.50
C PRO A 206 36.00 1.45 13.33
N PHE A 207 36.14 0.21 13.82
CA PHE A 207 35.10 -0.81 13.76
C PHE A 207 33.94 -0.49 14.71
N THR A 208 34.23 -0.22 15.97
CA THR A 208 33.20 0.05 16.98
C THR A 208 32.45 1.34 16.68
N GLU A 209 33.16 2.38 16.23
CA GLU A 209 32.54 3.63 15.80
C GLU A 209 31.60 3.43 14.60
N ALA A 210 32.03 2.68 13.59
CA ALA A 210 31.20 2.38 12.42
C ALA A 210 29.98 1.52 12.80
N LEU A 211 30.17 0.52 13.66
CA LEU A 211 29.10 -0.34 14.12
C LEU A 211 28.04 0.43 14.92
N ALA A 212 28.45 1.24 15.90
CA ALA A 212 27.56 2.08 16.69
C ALA A 212 26.73 3.03 15.80
N GLN A 213 27.35 3.64 14.78
CA GLN A 213 26.65 4.50 13.82
C GLN A 213 25.57 3.72 13.04
N ARG A 214 25.90 2.53 12.53
CA ARG A 214 24.97 1.73 11.70
C ARG A 214 23.87 1.04 12.50
N MET A 215 24.08 0.74 13.79
CA MET A 215 23.06 0.10 14.66
C MET A 215 21.77 0.90 14.77
N SER A 216 21.84 2.22 14.65
CA SER A 216 20.67 3.10 14.74
C SER A 216 19.85 3.18 13.44
N GLU A 217 20.31 2.60 12.33
CA GLU A 217 19.61 2.63 11.05
C GLU A 217 18.36 1.73 11.07
N PRO A 218 17.14 2.29 10.93
CA PRO A 218 15.92 1.50 10.95
C PRO A 218 15.82 0.55 9.76
N GLY A 219 15.34 -0.66 10.01
CA GLY A 219 14.98 -1.63 8.97
C GLY A 219 16.14 -2.35 8.33
N LEU A 220 17.36 -2.21 8.85
CA LEU A 220 18.55 -2.81 8.26
C LEU A 220 18.76 -4.24 8.81
N PRO A 221 18.71 -5.29 7.97
CA PRO A 221 19.08 -6.64 8.38
C PRO A 221 20.54 -6.69 8.85
N VAL A 222 20.84 -7.52 9.84
CA VAL A 222 22.17 -7.59 10.44
C VAL A 222 23.29 -7.87 9.43
N GLU A 223 23.07 -8.76 8.45
CA GLU A 223 24.04 -9.04 7.39
C GLU A 223 24.32 -7.78 6.53
N ALA A 224 23.27 -7.03 6.19
CA ALA A 224 23.40 -5.81 5.42
C ALA A 224 24.08 -4.70 6.23
N LEU A 225 23.80 -4.64 7.53
CA LEU A 225 24.44 -3.73 8.47
C LEU A 225 25.94 -3.99 8.55
N PHE A 226 26.36 -5.23 8.79
CA PHE A 226 27.79 -5.56 8.88
C PHE A 226 28.51 -5.42 7.55
N LYS A 227 27.82 -5.61 6.42
CA LYS A 227 28.36 -5.22 5.10
C LYS A 227 28.66 -3.72 5.01
N LYS A 228 27.78 -2.85 5.52
CA LYS A 228 28.03 -1.41 5.57
C LYS A 228 29.17 -1.06 6.53
N VAL A 229 29.21 -1.66 7.71
CA VAL A 229 30.31 -1.51 8.69
C VAL A 229 31.64 -1.86 8.02
N ARG A 230 31.71 -2.97 7.26
CA ARG A 230 32.92 -3.34 6.51
C ARG A 230 33.36 -2.26 5.52
N VAL A 231 32.42 -1.65 4.79
CA VAL A 231 32.72 -0.55 3.86
C VAL A 231 33.26 0.67 4.61
N ASP A 232 32.65 1.04 5.74
CA ASP A 232 33.08 2.19 6.54
C ASP A 232 34.48 1.98 7.12
N VAL A 233 34.77 0.78 7.65
CA VAL A 233 36.08 0.45 8.21
C VAL A 233 37.15 0.43 7.12
N LEU A 234 36.87 -0.18 5.97
CA LEU A 234 37.79 -0.14 4.82
C LEU A 234 38.10 1.30 4.41
N SER A 235 37.09 2.17 4.35
CA SER A 235 37.26 3.58 4.01
C SER A 235 38.08 4.32 5.06
N LYS A 236 37.78 4.15 6.36
CA LYS A 236 38.45 4.84 7.47
C LYS A 236 39.91 4.41 7.65
N THR A 237 40.21 3.14 7.37
CA THR A 237 41.55 2.56 7.55
C THR A 237 42.39 2.57 6.27
N GLY A 238 41.88 3.11 5.16
CA GLY A 238 42.58 3.08 3.88
C GLY A 238 42.80 1.66 3.35
N GLY A 239 41.92 0.72 3.71
CA GLY A 239 41.99 -0.69 3.32
C GLY A 239 42.88 -1.57 4.21
N LEU A 240 43.43 -1.04 5.31
CA LEU A 240 44.31 -1.79 6.20
C LEU A 240 43.59 -2.76 7.15
N GLN A 241 42.28 -2.57 7.36
CA GLN A 241 41.47 -3.42 8.21
C GLN A 241 40.20 -3.82 7.48
N THR A 242 39.90 -5.12 7.44
CA THR A 242 38.72 -5.67 6.79
C THR A 242 37.90 -6.49 7.79
N PRO A 243 36.78 -5.97 8.30
CA PRO A 243 35.89 -6.74 9.16
C PRO A 243 35.36 -8.00 8.48
N TRP A 244 35.24 -9.08 9.24
CA TRP A 244 34.82 -10.38 8.75
C TRP A 244 33.64 -10.91 9.56
N ASP A 245 32.73 -11.62 8.90
CA ASP A 245 31.56 -12.20 9.56
C ASP A 245 31.17 -13.55 8.95
N THR A 246 30.54 -14.37 9.78
CA THR A 246 29.87 -15.60 9.38
C THR A 246 28.48 -15.64 10.03
N SER A 247 27.48 -16.09 9.28
CA SER A 247 26.09 -16.15 9.75
C SER A 247 25.53 -17.55 9.55
N SER A 248 24.91 -18.07 10.62
CA SER A 248 24.03 -19.24 10.59
C SER A 248 22.61 -18.89 11.05
N LEU A 249 22.27 -17.59 11.05
CA LEU A 249 20.94 -17.10 11.38
C LEU A 249 19.92 -17.67 10.40
N THR A 250 18.78 -18.08 10.93
CA THR A 250 17.63 -18.56 10.14
C THR A 250 16.46 -17.60 10.17
N THR A 251 16.57 -16.53 10.95
CA THR A 251 15.55 -15.50 11.15
C THR A 251 16.17 -14.13 10.93
N ASP A 252 15.43 -13.24 10.29
CA ASP A 252 15.89 -11.87 10.11
C ASP A 252 15.98 -11.15 11.45
N PHE A 253 17.15 -10.58 11.74
CA PHE A 253 17.36 -9.70 12.89
C PHE A 253 17.66 -8.28 12.42
N GLN A 254 17.06 -7.31 13.11
CA GLN A 254 17.28 -5.88 12.92
C GLN A 254 17.43 -5.24 14.30
N PHE A 255 18.46 -4.41 14.47
CA PHE A 255 18.65 -3.64 15.72
C PHE A 255 17.49 -2.68 15.92
N VAL A 256 17.13 -1.92 14.89
CA VAL A 256 15.95 -1.05 14.88
C VAL A 256 15.02 -1.55 13.80
N ALA A 257 13.78 -1.88 14.16
CA ALA A 257 12.76 -2.28 13.19
C ALA A 257 12.51 -1.13 12.20
N ALA A 258 12.25 -1.46 10.93
CA ALA A 258 11.80 -0.46 9.97
C ALA A 258 10.54 0.22 10.52
N GLU A 259 10.52 1.55 10.52
CA GLU A 259 9.31 2.27 10.86
C GLU A 259 8.24 1.89 9.82
N ALA A 260 7.21 1.16 10.26
CA ALA A 260 6.14 0.79 9.37
C ALA A 260 5.50 2.09 8.86
N PRO A 261 5.31 2.26 7.54
CA PRO A 261 4.59 3.40 7.01
C PRO A 261 3.28 3.56 7.77
N PRO A 262 2.88 4.79 8.16
CA PRO A 262 1.59 5.00 8.81
C PRO A 262 0.49 4.30 8.01
N ALA A 263 -0.48 3.67 8.69
CA ALA A 263 -1.53 2.89 8.03
C ALA A 263 -2.24 3.71 6.92
N GLN A 264 -2.40 5.02 7.14
CA GLN A 264 -2.93 5.98 6.16
C GLN A 264 -2.05 6.09 4.90
N LEU A 265 -0.72 6.11 5.05
CA LEU A 265 0.21 6.14 3.92
C LEU A 265 0.17 4.81 3.14
N LEU A 266 0.02 3.67 3.82
CA LEU A 266 -0.12 2.37 3.16
C LEU A 266 -1.43 2.28 2.37
N GLN A 267 -2.54 2.72 2.95
CA GLN A 267 -3.84 2.83 2.26
C GLN A 267 -3.74 3.77 1.05
N MET A 268 -3.10 4.94 1.23
CA MET A 268 -2.89 5.90 0.15
C MET A 268 -2.05 5.31 -0.98
N ARG A 269 -1.02 4.52 -0.65
CA ARG A 269 -0.20 3.82 -1.64
C ARG A 269 -1.01 2.79 -2.42
N GLN A 270 -1.83 1.99 -1.74
CA GLN A 270 -2.70 1.02 -2.40
C GLN A 270 -3.71 1.69 -3.35
N LEU A 271 -4.29 2.82 -2.92
CA LEU A 271 -5.16 3.63 -3.76
C LEU A 271 -4.40 4.21 -4.97
N TRP A 272 -3.19 4.75 -4.74
CA TRP A 272 -2.38 5.28 -5.82
C TRP A 272 -1.99 4.17 -6.81
N ASP A 273 -1.60 2.99 -6.33
CA ASP A 273 -1.22 1.88 -7.19
C ASP A 273 -2.38 1.40 -8.07
N SER A 274 -3.62 1.36 -7.55
CA SER A 274 -4.79 1.01 -8.37
C SER A 274 -5.07 2.06 -9.45
N VAL A 275 -4.98 3.34 -9.13
CA VAL A 275 -5.16 4.46 -10.08
C VAL A 275 -4.03 4.50 -11.11
N ARG A 276 -2.78 4.26 -10.69
CA ARG A 276 -1.62 4.22 -11.58
C ARG A 276 -1.74 3.06 -12.58
N LEU A 277 -2.16 1.89 -12.11
CA LEU A 277 -2.32 0.69 -12.94
C LEU A 277 -3.49 0.80 -13.92
N SER A 278 -4.55 1.55 -13.59
CA SER A 278 -5.66 1.75 -14.53
C SER A 278 -5.25 2.58 -15.75
N ARG A 279 -4.21 3.43 -15.62
CA ARG A 279 -3.76 4.39 -16.65
C ARG A 279 -4.92 5.22 -17.23
N ASP A 280 -5.95 5.46 -16.42
CA ASP A 280 -7.13 6.25 -16.81
C ASP A 280 -6.91 7.72 -16.38
N PRO A 281 -6.84 8.68 -17.32
CA PRO A 281 -6.65 10.10 -17.02
C PRO A 281 -7.68 10.65 -16.02
N VAL A 282 -8.92 10.14 -16.04
CA VAL A 282 -10.00 10.59 -15.14
C VAL A 282 -9.73 10.12 -13.72
N GLN A 283 -9.32 8.87 -13.53
CA GLN A 283 -8.99 8.34 -12.20
C GLN A 283 -7.77 9.04 -11.60
N ILE A 284 -6.78 9.38 -12.42
CA ILE A 284 -5.60 10.12 -11.99
C ILE A 284 -5.99 11.56 -11.57
N LEU A 285 -6.87 12.22 -12.32
CA LEU A 285 -7.41 13.54 -11.96
C LEU A 285 -8.23 13.50 -10.66
N LEU A 286 -9.07 12.48 -10.47
CA LEU A 286 -9.83 12.28 -9.24
C LEU A 286 -8.93 12.05 -8.04
N PHE A 287 -7.88 11.24 -8.22
CA PHE A 287 -6.86 11.02 -7.20
C PHE A 287 -6.15 12.31 -6.81
N LEU A 288 -5.73 13.12 -7.78
CA LEU A 288 -5.08 14.43 -7.57
C LEU A 288 -5.99 15.44 -6.86
N ARG A 289 -7.30 15.42 -7.16
CA ARG A 289 -8.28 16.29 -6.52
C ARG A 289 -8.57 15.88 -5.08
N ALA A 290 -8.73 14.58 -4.83
CA ALA A 290 -9.04 14.07 -3.50
C ALA A 290 -7.82 14.13 -2.56
N ASN A 291 -6.61 14.02 -3.12
CA ASN A 291 -5.37 13.93 -2.35
C ASN A 291 -4.31 14.95 -2.84
N PRO A 292 -4.61 16.27 -2.80
CA PRO A 292 -3.76 17.30 -3.42
C PRO A 292 -2.35 17.36 -2.82
N ASP A 293 -2.23 17.08 -1.52
CA ASP A 293 -0.96 17.14 -0.77
C ASP A 293 -0.33 15.75 -0.54
N SER A 294 -0.79 14.72 -1.27
CA SER A 294 -0.22 13.39 -1.13
C SER A 294 1.22 13.31 -1.62
N VAL A 295 1.99 12.37 -1.07
CA VAL A 295 3.35 12.05 -1.56
C VAL A 295 3.37 11.59 -3.02
N PHE A 296 2.22 11.16 -3.57
CA PHE A 296 2.08 10.66 -4.94
C PHE A 296 1.59 11.73 -5.92
N THR A 297 1.28 12.95 -5.48
CA THR A 297 0.78 14.02 -6.33
C THR A 297 1.72 14.33 -7.50
N LYS A 298 3.03 14.28 -7.28
CA LYS A 298 4.03 14.53 -8.34
C LYS A 298 3.99 13.42 -9.40
N ASP A 299 3.95 12.16 -8.98
CA ASP A 299 3.92 11.01 -9.87
C ASP A 299 2.60 10.95 -10.65
N ALA A 300 1.49 11.27 -9.99
CA ALA A 300 0.18 11.36 -10.61
C ALA A 300 0.09 12.45 -11.69
N ARG A 301 0.65 13.64 -11.45
CA ARG A 301 0.74 14.69 -12.47
C ARG A 301 1.60 14.28 -13.66
N ALA A 302 2.73 13.61 -13.39
CA ALA A 302 3.63 13.14 -14.45
C ALA A 302 2.95 12.08 -15.32
N LEU A 303 2.27 11.10 -14.72
CA LEU A 303 1.55 10.07 -15.45
C LEU A 303 0.38 10.65 -16.27
N LEU A 304 -0.36 11.61 -15.71
CA LEU A 304 -1.43 12.28 -16.45
C LEU A 304 -0.89 13.01 -17.69
N GLN A 305 0.23 13.73 -17.53
CA GLN A 305 0.87 14.43 -18.63
C GLN A 305 1.35 13.46 -19.73
N GLU A 306 1.93 12.33 -19.34
CA GLU A 306 2.33 11.26 -20.26
C GLU A 306 1.14 10.77 -21.10
N LEU A 307 0.03 10.42 -20.45
CA LEU A 307 -1.17 9.90 -21.12
C LEU A 307 -1.81 10.93 -22.06
N MET A 308 -1.87 12.20 -21.65
CA MET A 308 -2.40 13.27 -22.51
C MET A 308 -1.55 13.48 -23.77
N LEU A 309 -0.22 13.35 -23.66
CA LEU A 309 0.67 13.44 -24.82
C LEU A 309 0.49 12.24 -25.76
N GLU A 310 0.28 11.04 -25.23
CA GLU A 310 -0.03 9.85 -26.01
C GLU A 310 -1.34 10.02 -26.81
N GLU A 311 -2.40 10.53 -26.18
CA GLU A 311 -3.68 10.79 -26.87
C GLU A 311 -3.55 11.84 -27.98
N LEU A 312 -2.86 12.95 -27.72
CA LEU A 312 -2.64 14.00 -28.73
C LEU A 312 -1.85 13.50 -29.94
N GLN A 313 -0.87 12.62 -29.71
CA GLN A 313 -0.12 12.00 -30.80
C GLN A 313 -0.97 11.00 -31.59
N ALA A 314 -1.85 10.25 -30.92
CA ALA A 314 -2.79 9.34 -31.58
C ALA A 314 -3.82 10.10 -32.44
N GLU A 315 -4.29 11.26 -32.00
CA GLU A 315 -5.20 12.10 -32.79
C GLU A 315 -4.53 12.75 -34.00
N ALA A 316 -3.28 13.19 -33.86
CA ALA A 316 -2.51 13.79 -34.96
C ALA A 316 -2.20 12.80 -36.10
N GLN A 317 -2.34 11.50 -35.87
CA GLN A 317 -2.11 10.44 -36.86
C GLN A 317 -3.38 9.99 -37.60
N LYS A 318 -4.56 10.55 -37.29
CA LYS A 318 -5.81 10.25 -38.01
C LYS A 318 -5.85 10.95 -39.39
N PRO A 319 -6.21 10.26 -40.50
CA PRO A 319 -6.31 10.88 -41.82
C PRO A 319 -7.41 11.95 -41.89
N ALA A 320 -7.17 13.06 -42.60
CA ALA A 320 -8.15 14.12 -42.78
C ALA A 320 -9.30 13.71 -43.73
N PRO A 321 -10.54 14.20 -43.55
CA PRO A 321 -11.64 13.92 -44.46
C PRO A 321 -11.49 14.70 -45.78
N ASP A 322 -11.75 14.03 -46.91
CA ASP A 322 -11.74 14.64 -48.25
C ASP A 322 -12.83 15.71 -48.41
N VAL A 323 -12.46 16.87 -48.96
CA VAL A 323 -13.36 18.02 -49.17
C VAL A 323 -13.86 18.02 -50.61
N GLU A 324 -15.15 17.73 -50.81
CA GLU A 324 -15.80 17.82 -52.13
C GLU A 324 -16.62 19.12 -52.26
N THR A 325 -16.33 19.85 -53.35
CA THR A 325 -16.77 21.23 -53.66
C THR A 325 -18.25 21.38 -54.01
N ALA A 326 -18.84 22.49 -53.53
CA ALA A 326 -20.22 22.89 -53.71
C ALA A 326 -20.62 23.31 -55.14
N LYS A 327 -21.88 23.02 -55.53
CA LYS A 327 -22.63 23.75 -56.56
C LYS A 327 -24.08 24.02 -56.13
N GLN A 328 -24.53 25.22 -56.49
CA GLN A 328 -25.78 25.93 -56.12
C GLN A 328 -26.91 25.69 -57.17
N PRO A 329 -28.15 26.25 -57.06
CA PRO A 329 -29.42 25.49 -56.95
C PRO A 329 -30.51 25.84 -58.02
N GLU A 330 -31.74 25.30 -57.82
CA GLU A 330 -33.09 25.52 -58.45
C GLU A 330 -33.63 24.45 -59.43
N PRO A 331 -34.97 24.29 -59.61
CA PRO A 331 -36.09 24.32 -58.65
C PRO A 331 -37.11 23.14 -58.85
N ALA A 332 -38.16 23.13 -58.03
CA ALA A 332 -39.14 22.06 -57.77
C ALA A 332 -39.81 21.33 -58.96
N VAL A 333 -39.96 20.00 -58.84
CA VAL A 333 -41.01 19.17 -59.50
C VAL A 333 -41.45 18.01 -58.57
N GLN A 334 -42.74 17.69 -58.66
CA GLN A 334 -43.55 16.66 -57.97
C GLN A 334 -43.06 15.20 -58.15
N PRO A 335 -43.59 14.22 -57.39
CA PRO A 335 -42.87 12.99 -57.06
C PRO A 335 -42.85 11.99 -58.23
N GLU A 336 -41.64 11.49 -58.53
CA GLU A 336 -41.41 10.39 -59.47
C GLU A 336 -41.38 9.03 -58.73
N PRO A 337 -41.69 7.92 -59.43
CA PRO A 337 -41.66 6.59 -58.85
C PRO A 337 -40.24 6.22 -58.41
N VAL A 338 -40.15 5.54 -57.27
CA VAL A 338 -38.91 5.09 -56.62
C VAL A 338 -37.98 4.42 -57.65
N SER A 339 -36.85 5.07 -57.91
CA SER A 339 -35.79 4.57 -58.82
C SER A 339 -35.10 3.34 -58.19
N PRO A 340 -34.62 2.36 -58.99
CA PRO A 340 -33.96 1.15 -58.48
C PRO A 340 -32.65 1.37 -57.71
N GLY A 341 -32.25 2.62 -57.46
CA GLY A 341 -31.01 3.00 -56.78
C GLY A 341 -31.15 3.55 -55.36
N GLN A 342 -32.37 3.75 -54.83
CA GLN A 342 -32.53 4.16 -53.42
C GLN A 342 -32.26 2.96 -52.52
N THR A 343 -31.30 3.09 -51.60
CA THR A 343 -31.03 2.02 -50.65
C THR A 343 -32.05 2.07 -49.52
N GLU A 344 -32.35 0.91 -48.94
CA GLU A 344 -33.29 0.78 -47.83
C GLU A 344 -33.03 1.80 -46.69
N ARG A 345 -31.75 2.09 -46.44
CA ARG A 345 -31.31 3.06 -45.43
C ARG A 345 -31.75 4.49 -45.71
N ASP A 346 -31.71 4.91 -46.97
CA ASP A 346 -32.07 6.27 -47.35
C ASP A 346 -33.58 6.49 -47.18
N LEU A 347 -34.38 5.49 -47.52
CA LEU A 347 -35.84 5.55 -47.42
C LEU A 347 -36.33 5.53 -45.97
N ILE A 348 -35.72 4.73 -45.09
CA ILE A 348 -36.08 4.75 -43.66
C ILE A 348 -35.61 6.04 -42.98
N GLU A 349 -34.47 6.61 -43.37
CA GLU A 349 -33.99 7.86 -42.79
C GLU A 349 -34.87 9.04 -43.19
N GLU A 350 -35.35 9.07 -44.44
CA GLU A 350 -36.34 10.06 -44.88
C GLU A 350 -37.70 9.88 -44.17
N ALA A 351 -38.15 8.64 -43.97
CA ALA A 351 -39.36 8.36 -43.20
C ALA A 351 -39.26 8.87 -41.75
N ARG A 352 -38.10 8.67 -41.10
CA ARG A 352 -37.83 9.18 -39.75
C ARG A 352 -37.74 10.69 -39.68
N LYS A 353 -37.14 11.31 -40.69
CA LYS A 353 -37.00 12.77 -40.77
C LYS A 353 -38.34 13.46 -40.98
N THR A 354 -39.22 12.85 -41.77
CA THR A 354 -40.57 13.36 -42.04
C THR A 354 -41.51 13.08 -40.87
N GLY A 355 -41.39 11.92 -40.22
CA GLY A 355 -42.15 11.56 -39.03
C GLY A 355 -43.66 11.42 -39.26
N SER A 356 -44.10 11.20 -40.52
CA SER A 356 -45.51 11.05 -40.89
C SER A 356 -45.87 9.60 -41.18
N ALA A 357 -47.13 9.23 -40.92
CA ALA A 357 -47.64 7.89 -41.21
C ALA A 357 -47.40 7.50 -42.69
N GLU A 358 -47.69 8.42 -43.62
CA GLU A 358 -47.49 8.22 -45.06
C GLU A 358 -46.03 7.91 -45.44
N ALA A 359 -45.05 8.50 -44.76
CA ALA A 359 -43.63 8.25 -45.07
C ALA A 359 -43.19 6.84 -44.60
N TYR A 360 -43.69 6.39 -43.45
CA TYR A 360 -43.44 5.02 -42.97
C TYR A 360 -44.19 3.96 -43.78
N GLU A 361 -45.42 4.24 -44.23
CA GLU A 361 -46.17 3.37 -45.15
C GLU A 361 -45.44 3.20 -46.49
N ASN A 362 -44.89 4.29 -47.04
CA ASN A 362 -44.12 4.25 -48.28
C ASN A 362 -42.84 3.40 -48.15
N TYR A 363 -42.12 3.53 -47.03
CA TYR A 363 -40.97 2.67 -46.74
C TYR A 363 -41.37 1.20 -46.61
N LEU A 364 -42.44 0.89 -45.86
CA LEU A 364 -42.92 -0.49 -45.66
C LEU A 364 -43.46 -1.13 -46.95
N SER A 365 -43.96 -0.32 -47.89
CA SER A 365 -44.38 -0.79 -49.21
C SER A 365 -43.17 -1.19 -50.09
N ALA A 366 -42.07 -0.43 -50.00
CA ALA A 366 -40.85 -0.71 -50.75
C ALA A 366 -40.00 -1.86 -50.13
N TYR A 367 -39.96 -1.95 -48.81
CA TYR A 367 -39.17 -2.94 -48.05
C TYR A 367 -39.98 -3.62 -46.95
N PRO A 368 -40.97 -4.47 -47.29
CA PRO A 368 -41.83 -5.11 -46.30
C PRO A 368 -41.09 -6.07 -45.37
N GLU A 369 -39.96 -6.65 -45.80
CA GLU A 369 -39.08 -7.47 -44.95
C GLU A 369 -37.68 -6.86 -44.80
N GLY A 370 -37.59 -5.54 -44.92
CA GLY A 370 -36.36 -4.80 -44.72
C GLY A 370 -35.80 -4.91 -43.30
N ALA A 371 -34.49 -4.67 -43.14
CA ALA A 371 -33.81 -4.61 -41.86
C ALA A 371 -34.44 -3.62 -40.86
N PHE A 372 -35.17 -2.61 -41.34
CA PHE A 372 -35.89 -1.64 -40.50
C PHE A 372 -37.42 -1.74 -40.58
N ALA A 373 -37.96 -2.77 -41.24
CA ALA A 373 -39.40 -2.95 -41.42
C ALA A 373 -40.14 -3.04 -40.07
N GLU A 374 -39.57 -3.75 -39.10
CA GLU A 374 -40.23 -3.90 -37.80
C GLU A 374 -40.26 -2.61 -36.99
N LEU A 375 -39.19 -1.82 -37.06
CA LEU A 375 -39.12 -0.51 -36.43
C LEU A 375 -40.09 0.48 -37.10
N ALA A 376 -40.18 0.46 -38.43
CA ALA A 376 -41.10 1.32 -39.17
C ALA A 376 -42.58 1.01 -38.88
N ARG A 377 -42.95 -0.28 -38.68
CA ARG A 377 -44.31 -0.67 -38.27
C ARG A 377 -44.67 -0.12 -36.90
N LEU A 378 -43.73 -0.22 -35.95
CA LEU A 378 -43.93 0.26 -34.60
C LEU A 378 -44.18 1.78 -34.59
N GLU A 379 -43.42 2.52 -35.40
CA GLU A 379 -43.53 3.96 -35.48
C GLU A 379 -44.80 4.41 -36.21
N LEU A 380 -45.21 3.70 -37.27
CA LEU A 380 -46.50 3.92 -37.91
C LEU A 380 -47.66 3.72 -36.92
N GLN A 381 -47.62 2.65 -36.14
CA GLN A 381 -48.63 2.36 -35.12
C GLN A 381 -48.68 3.44 -34.04
N SER A 382 -47.54 4.00 -33.63
CA SER A 382 -47.48 5.06 -32.62
C SER A 382 -48.09 6.36 -33.14
N ILE A 383 -47.84 6.70 -34.42
CA ILE A 383 -48.40 7.87 -35.09
C ILE A 383 -49.93 7.73 -35.23
N GLU A 384 -50.41 6.56 -35.66
CA GLU A 384 -51.85 6.28 -35.77
C GLU A 384 -52.57 6.33 -34.42
N THR A 385 -51.96 5.76 -33.38
CA THR A 385 -52.53 5.75 -32.02
C THR A 385 -52.61 7.16 -31.44
N ASN A 386 -51.62 8.01 -31.73
CA ASN A 386 -51.64 9.42 -31.33
C ASN A 386 -52.64 10.26 -32.13
N ALA A 387 -52.86 9.94 -33.41
CA ALA A 387 -53.86 10.60 -34.25
C ALA A 387 -55.31 10.26 -33.82
N GLN A 388 -55.54 9.12 -33.18
CA GLN A 388 -56.87 8.68 -32.72
C GLN A 388 -57.27 9.23 -31.34
N ARG A 389 -56.41 10.01 -30.68
CA ARG A 389 -56.67 10.55 -29.34
C ARG A 389 -57.44 11.88 -29.43
N THR A 390 -58.74 11.79 -29.68
CA THR A 390 -59.69 12.90 -29.52
C THR A 390 -60.43 12.78 -28.19
N ASP A 391 -60.26 13.75 -27.30
CA ASP A 391 -61.08 13.88 -26.09
C ASP A 391 -62.55 14.17 -26.44
N PRO A 392 -63.52 13.60 -25.70
CA PRO A 392 -64.44 14.50 -25.02
C PRO A 392 -64.90 14.06 -23.61
N ILE A 393 -65.27 15.10 -22.87
CA ILE A 393 -65.91 15.23 -21.56
C ILE A 393 -67.27 14.47 -21.49
N SER A 394 -67.59 13.82 -20.36
CA SER A 394 -68.86 13.98 -19.58
C SER A 394 -69.19 12.83 -18.60
N ASP A 395 -69.32 13.22 -17.34
CA ASP A 395 -70.29 12.86 -16.28
C ASP A 395 -70.65 11.41 -15.85
N PRO A 396 -71.00 11.23 -14.55
CA PRO A 396 -70.83 9.97 -13.83
C PRO A 396 -72.12 9.13 -13.75
N GLN A 397 -71.96 7.80 -13.68
CA GLN A 397 -73.00 6.88 -13.22
C GLN A 397 -72.45 5.80 -12.27
N PRO A 398 -73.30 5.24 -11.39
CA PRO A 398 -72.88 4.79 -10.07
C PRO A 398 -72.64 3.29 -9.95
N VAL A 399 -71.62 2.98 -9.14
CA VAL A 399 -71.45 1.87 -8.18
C VAL A 399 -72.15 0.55 -8.49
N VAL A 400 -71.34 -0.47 -8.82
CA VAL A 400 -71.52 -1.81 -8.26
C VAL A 400 -70.34 -2.13 -7.36
N THR A 401 -70.71 -2.44 -6.13
CA THR A 401 -69.91 -2.66 -4.95
C THR A 401 -69.06 -3.93 -5.06
N GLN A 402 -67.76 -3.83 -4.83
CA GLN A 402 -67.02 -4.84 -4.08
C GLN A 402 -66.36 -4.16 -2.88
N GLU A 403 -66.62 -4.77 -1.72
CA GLU A 403 -66.16 -4.39 -0.38
C GLU A 403 -64.64 -4.64 -0.19
N PRO A 404 -64.02 -4.16 0.90
CA PRO A 404 -62.89 -3.26 0.82
C PRO A 404 -61.58 -3.99 1.11
N GLN A 405 -60.59 -3.79 0.25
CA GLN A 405 -59.21 -3.83 0.72
C GLN A 405 -58.87 -2.46 1.29
N GLN A 406 -58.75 -2.41 2.62
CA GLN A 406 -58.19 -1.25 3.32
C GLN A 406 -56.71 -1.06 2.95
N PRO A 407 -56.21 0.18 3.04
CA PRO A 407 -55.10 0.68 2.26
C PRO A 407 -53.77 0.24 2.86
N GLU A 408 -52.82 -0.14 2.01
CA GLU A 408 -51.41 0.01 2.36
C GLU A 408 -50.80 1.21 1.63
N PRO A 409 -49.88 1.91 2.29
CA PRO A 409 -49.53 3.30 2.03
C PRO A 409 -48.38 3.38 1.02
N ASP A 410 -48.32 4.52 0.33
CA ASP A 410 -47.19 4.96 -0.49
C ASP A 410 -46.81 4.04 -1.65
N GLN A 411 -47.50 4.20 -2.79
CA GLN A 411 -46.79 4.10 -4.07
C GLN A 411 -45.85 5.31 -4.15
N GLU A 412 -44.68 5.19 -3.52
CA GLU A 412 -43.52 6.01 -3.84
C GLU A 412 -43.34 5.98 -5.36
N THR A 413 -43.31 7.17 -5.96
CA THR A 413 -43.10 7.44 -7.37
C THR A 413 -41.82 6.75 -7.85
N ARG A 414 -41.93 5.53 -8.38
CA ARG A 414 -40.79 4.83 -9.00
C ARG A 414 -40.37 5.56 -10.27
N ILE A 415 -39.14 6.05 -10.27
CA ILE A 415 -38.48 6.58 -11.46
C ILE A 415 -38.03 5.39 -12.32
N THR A 416 -38.43 5.37 -13.59
CA THR A 416 -38.00 4.35 -14.57
C THR A 416 -37.18 5.01 -15.68
N PHE A 417 -36.38 4.22 -16.39
CA PHE A 417 -35.45 4.76 -17.39
C PHE A 417 -36.13 5.58 -18.52
N ASN A 418 -37.34 5.18 -18.90
CA ASN A 418 -38.07 5.74 -20.04
C ASN A 418 -39.25 6.65 -19.66
N ALA A 419 -39.54 6.84 -18.37
CA ALA A 419 -40.62 7.74 -17.92
C ALA A 419 -40.12 9.15 -17.59
N PRO A 420 -40.97 10.19 -17.71
CA PRO A 420 -40.64 11.53 -17.24
C PRO A 420 -40.28 11.53 -15.75
N LEU A 421 -39.23 12.27 -15.39
CA LEU A 421 -38.67 12.23 -14.03
C LEU A 421 -39.61 12.80 -12.96
N GLY A 422 -40.46 13.77 -13.29
CA GLY A 422 -41.36 14.43 -12.33
C GLY A 422 -40.65 15.21 -11.21
N ILE A 423 -39.31 15.24 -11.19
CA ILE A 423 -38.48 15.92 -10.20
C ILE A 423 -37.43 16.81 -10.87
N GLY A 424 -37.06 17.92 -10.21
CA GLY A 424 -36.18 18.95 -10.75
C GLY A 424 -36.91 20.09 -11.45
N ASP A 425 -36.17 20.94 -12.16
CA ASP A 425 -36.74 22.06 -12.92
C ASP A 425 -37.61 21.56 -14.08
N ALA A 426 -38.50 22.42 -14.59
CA ALA A 426 -39.50 22.05 -15.60
C ALA A 426 -38.91 21.36 -16.85
N GLU A 427 -37.70 21.73 -17.27
CA GLU A 427 -37.00 21.14 -18.42
C GLU A 427 -36.53 19.69 -18.16
N ILE A 428 -36.30 19.34 -16.89
CA ILE A 428 -35.79 18.03 -16.46
C ILE A 428 -36.95 17.13 -16.03
N ALA A 429 -37.92 17.67 -15.30
CA ALA A 429 -39.07 16.93 -14.79
C ALA A 429 -39.94 16.35 -15.92
N THR A 430 -39.97 16.96 -17.11
CA THR A 430 -40.76 16.50 -18.26
C THR A 430 -40.03 15.49 -19.16
N ARG A 431 -38.74 15.22 -18.91
CA ARG A 431 -37.92 14.33 -19.73
C ARG A 431 -37.60 13.04 -18.99
N SER A 432 -37.35 11.97 -19.72
CA SER A 432 -36.85 10.71 -19.16
C SER A 432 -35.33 10.67 -19.07
N ILE A 433 -34.77 9.68 -18.35
CA ILE A 433 -33.32 9.43 -18.33
C ILE A 433 -32.85 9.19 -19.76
N ALA A 434 -33.52 8.31 -20.51
CA ALA A 434 -33.21 8.02 -21.91
C ALA A 434 -33.14 9.27 -22.82
N GLN A 435 -33.98 10.27 -22.58
CA GLN A 435 -33.96 11.53 -23.34
C GLN A 435 -32.86 12.48 -22.89
N LEU A 436 -32.48 12.46 -21.62
CA LEU A 436 -31.46 13.36 -21.05
C LEU A 436 -30.03 12.91 -21.41
N ILE A 437 -29.81 11.60 -21.56
CA ILE A 437 -28.51 11.02 -21.94
C ILE A 437 -28.16 11.25 -23.41
N GLN A 438 -29.15 11.48 -24.28
CA GLN A 438 -28.94 11.88 -25.68
C GLN A 438 -28.59 13.38 -25.83
N GLY A 439 -28.70 14.15 -24.74
CA GLY A 439 -28.38 15.58 -24.74
C GLY A 439 -26.88 15.86 -24.69
N SER A 440 -26.51 17.13 -24.93
CA SER A 440 -25.15 17.64 -24.74
C SER A 440 -25.13 18.61 -23.55
N PRO A 441 -25.13 18.11 -22.29
CA PRO A 441 -25.11 18.98 -21.12
C PRO A 441 -23.87 19.87 -21.12
N ARG A 442 -23.91 21.06 -20.52
CA ARG A 442 -22.74 21.96 -20.41
C ARG A 442 -22.04 21.82 -19.08
N PHE A 443 -20.73 22.04 -19.01
CA PHE A 443 -20.01 22.00 -17.72
C PHE A 443 -20.61 22.97 -16.68
N PRO A 444 -20.71 22.58 -15.40
CA PRO A 444 -21.03 23.52 -14.33
C PRO A 444 -19.86 24.49 -14.10
N PRO A 445 -20.07 25.64 -13.42
CA PRO A 445 -18.97 26.49 -12.99
C PRO A 445 -17.94 25.71 -12.17
N ILE A 446 -16.66 25.77 -12.56
CA ILE A 446 -15.57 25.11 -11.85
C ILE A 446 -14.67 26.16 -11.21
N GLU A 447 -14.67 26.21 -9.87
CA GLU A 447 -13.88 27.15 -9.10
C GLU A 447 -12.38 26.94 -9.32
N GLY A 448 -11.64 28.02 -9.55
CA GLY A 448 -10.19 27.98 -9.80
C GLY A 448 -9.78 27.66 -11.25
N LEU A 449 -10.73 27.39 -12.16
CA LEU A 449 -10.47 27.25 -13.59
C LEU A 449 -10.96 28.49 -14.36
N PRO A 450 -10.16 29.02 -15.32
CA PRO A 450 -10.58 30.11 -16.19
C PRO A 450 -11.94 29.83 -16.87
N GLU A 451 -12.81 30.83 -16.98
CA GLU A 451 -14.17 30.65 -17.49
C GLU A 451 -14.19 30.03 -18.89
N ASP A 452 -13.25 30.39 -19.76
CA ASP A 452 -13.09 29.84 -21.11
C ASP A 452 -12.77 28.34 -21.13
N ALA A 453 -12.29 27.78 -20.02
CA ALA A 453 -12.00 26.36 -19.91
C ALA A 453 -13.28 25.50 -19.84
N TRP A 454 -14.39 26.04 -19.33
CA TRP A 454 -15.63 25.28 -19.07
C TRP A 454 -16.91 25.95 -19.61
N LYS A 455 -16.97 27.30 -19.66
CA LYS A 455 -18.14 28.07 -20.10
C LYS A 455 -18.41 27.80 -21.58
N ASN A 456 -19.65 27.43 -21.90
CA ASN A 456 -20.14 27.04 -23.23
C ASN A 456 -19.56 25.74 -23.83
N LYS A 457 -18.76 24.96 -23.08
CA LYS A 457 -18.32 23.63 -23.54
C LYS A 457 -19.31 22.55 -23.14
N SER A 458 -19.51 21.56 -24.01
CA SER A 458 -20.35 20.41 -23.72
C SER A 458 -19.59 19.37 -22.90
N CYS A 459 -20.35 18.63 -22.09
CA CYS A 459 -19.95 17.58 -21.17
C CYS A 459 -20.27 16.21 -21.80
N ALA A 460 -20.18 16.09 -23.13
CA ALA A 460 -20.58 14.88 -23.85
C ALA A 460 -19.77 13.65 -23.42
N SER A 461 -18.54 13.84 -22.95
CA SER A 461 -17.65 12.80 -22.41
C SER A 461 -17.63 12.70 -20.89
N CYS A 462 -18.50 13.44 -20.18
CA CYS A 462 -18.50 13.44 -18.71
C CYS A 462 -19.04 12.16 -18.09
N HIS A 463 -19.81 11.40 -18.87
CA HIS A 463 -20.35 10.10 -18.51
C HIS A 463 -20.24 9.17 -19.71
N GLN A 464 -20.21 7.86 -19.44
CA GLN A 464 -20.50 6.87 -20.46
C GLN A 464 -22.02 6.75 -20.55
N TRP A 465 -22.61 7.43 -21.52
CA TRP A 465 -24.06 7.61 -21.68
C TRP A 465 -24.81 6.36 -22.19
N GLU A 466 -24.42 5.19 -21.69
CA GLU A 466 -25.08 3.90 -21.92
C GLU A 466 -25.85 3.49 -20.66
N GLN A 467 -27.03 2.88 -20.82
CA GLN A 467 -27.93 2.56 -19.72
C GLN A 467 -27.25 1.75 -18.60
N ASP A 468 -26.46 0.72 -18.97
CA ASP A 468 -25.77 -0.14 -18.02
C ASP A 468 -24.70 0.62 -17.22
N ASN A 469 -23.92 1.47 -17.89
CA ASN A 469 -22.87 2.29 -17.27
C ASN A 469 -23.47 3.38 -16.35
N LEU A 470 -24.61 3.96 -16.75
CA LEU A 470 -25.36 4.89 -15.91
C LEU A 470 -25.94 4.21 -14.67
N CYS A 471 -26.40 2.97 -14.78
CA CYS A 471 -26.88 2.20 -13.63
C CYS A 471 -25.76 1.96 -12.61
N GLU A 472 -24.58 1.51 -13.07
CA GLU A 472 -23.43 1.29 -12.19
C GLU A 472 -23.03 2.59 -11.47
N GLN A 473 -23.00 3.71 -12.19
CA GLN A 473 -22.75 5.02 -11.61
C GLN A 473 -23.84 5.43 -10.61
N ALA A 474 -25.11 5.21 -10.94
CA ALA A 474 -26.24 5.57 -10.10
C ALA A 474 -26.27 4.78 -8.76
N GLN A 475 -25.84 3.52 -8.78
CA GLN A 475 -25.69 2.70 -7.58
C GLN A 475 -24.66 3.28 -6.58
N THR A 476 -23.69 4.07 -7.04
CA THR A 476 -22.75 4.75 -6.14
C THR A 476 -23.42 5.80 -5.26
N TYR A 477 -24.56 6.37 -5.68
CA TYR A 477 -25.33 7.35 -4.90
C TYR A 477 -26.16 6.72 -3.78
N LEU A 478 -26.33 5.38 -3.76
CA LEU A 478 -27.09 4.65 -2.74
C LEU A 478 -26.33 4.44 -1.43
N LYS A 479 -25.01 4.61 -1.45
CA LYS A 479 -24.17 4.49 -0.25
C LYS A 479 -24.39 5.72 0.62
N GLU A 480 -24.88 5.52 1.84
CA GLU A 480 -25.29 6.61 2.75
C GLU A 480 -24.14 7.60 3.00
N ASN A 481 -24.45 8.90 2.90
CA ASN A 481 -23.55 10.07 2.90
C ASN A 481 -22.65 10.28 1.69
N SER A 482 -23.15 10.09 0.47
CA SER A 482 -22.42 10.57 -0.71
C SER A 482 -22.52 12.10 -0.86
N GLU A 483 -21.47 12.83 -0.45
CA GLU A 483 -21.22 14.25 -0.81
C GLU A 483 -21.25 14.48 -2.34
N ALA A 484 -21.21 13.40 -3.14
CA ALA A 484 -21.33 13.40 -4.60
C ALA A 484 -22.72 13.85 -5.09
N ALA A 485 -23.77 13.57 -4.32
CA ALA A 485 -25.12 14.05 -4.58
C ALA A 485 -25.22 15.58 -4.52
N ASP A 486 -24.45 16.21 -3.62
CA ASP A 486 -24.53 17.63 -3.31
C ASP A 486 -23.67 18.50 -4.24
N LYS A 487 -22.84 17.90 -5.09
CA LYS A 487 -22.04 18.61 -6.10
C LYS A 487 -22.92 19.15 -7.22
N ALA A 488 -22.70 20.41 -7.60
CA ALA A 488 -23.37 21.04 -8.74
C ALA A 488 -23.23 20.19 -10.03
N HIS A 489 -24.30 20.10 -10.80
CA HIS A 489 -24.40 19.24 -11.98
C HIS A 489 -25.08 20.01 -13.13
N PRO A 490 -24.73 19.72 -14.41
CA PRO A 490 -25.33 20.39 -15.57
C PRO A 490 -26.85 20.35 -15.64
N TYR A 491 -27.44 19.22 -15.24
CA TYR A 491 -28.88 19.01 -15.11
C TYR A 491 -29.36 19.23 -13.65
N GLY A 492 -28.69 20.10 -12.89
CA GLY A 492 -29.02 20.38 -11.50
C GLY A 492 -28.95 19.17 -10.56
N GLY A 493 -29.37 19.35 -9.31
CA GLY A 493 -29.47 18.25 -8.33
C GLY A 493 -30.58 17.25 -8.65
N GLY A 494 -31.63 17.68 -9.35
CA GLY A 494 -32.81 16.86 -9.66
C GLY A 494 -32.48 15.59 -10.46
N PHE A 495 -31.59 15.69 -11.45
CA PHE A 495 -31.18 14.53 -12.25
C PHE A 495 -30.39 13.49 -11.45
N LYS A 496 -29.52 13.93 -10.51
CA LYS A 496 -28.77 13.02 -9.64
C LYS A 496 -29.68 12.29 -8.65
N SER A 497 -30.69 12.99 -8.13
CA SER A 497 -31.72 12.37 -7.28
C SER A 497 -32.53 11.34 -8.07
N ALA A 498 -32.93 11.67 -9.31
CA ALA A 498 -33.60 10.74 -10.20
C ALA A 498 -32.79 9.47 -10.47
N LEU A 499 -31.49 9.60 -10.78
CA LEU A 499 -30.61 8.44 -10.98
C LEU A 499 -30.51 7.59 -9.72
N ARG A 500 -30.41 8.21 -8.55
CA ARG A 500 -30.37 7.48 -7.27
C ARG A 500 -31.66 6.70 -7.03
N ASP A 501 -32.82 7.30 -7.26
CA ASP A 501 -34.11 6.64 -7.06
C ASP A 501 -34.40 5.57 -8.14
N TRP A 502 -33.91 5.78 -9.36
CA TRP A 502 -33.89 4.77 -10.40
C TRP A 502 -33.02 3.56 -10.01
N ALA A 503 -31.83 3.80 -9.44
CA ALA A 503 -30.96 2.73 -8.91
C ALA A 503 -31.57 2.01 -7.70
N ARG A 504 -32.33 2.70 -6.83
CA ARG A 504 -33.11 2.05 -5.75
C ARG A 504 -34.14 1.06 -6.31
N SER A 505 -34.66 1.36 -7.50
CA SER A 505 -35.65 0.54 -8.20
C SER A 505 -35.01 -0.56 -9.04
N GLY A 506 -33.70 -0.81 -8.92
CA GLY A 506 -33.00 -1.86 -9.66
C GLY A 506 -32.57 -1.48 -11.08
N CYS A 507 -32.58 -0.18 -11.41
CA CYS A 507 -32.29 0.34 -12.75
C CYS A 507 -33.24 -0.16 -13.84
N GLU A 508 -34.49 -0.41 -13.48
CA GLU A 508 -35.56 -0.88 -14.37
C GLU A 508 -36.10 0.18 -15.36
#